data_AF-A0AA90NV33-F1
#
_entry.id   AF-A0AA90NV33-F1
#
_cell.length_a   1.000
_cell.length_b   1.000
_cell.length_c   1.000
_cell.angle_alpha   90.00
_cell.angle_beta   90.00
_cell.angle_gamma   90.00
#
_symmetry.space_group_name_H-M   'P 1'
#
loop_
_entity.id
_entity.type
_entity.pdbx_description
1 polymer ?
#
loop_
_entity_poly.entity_id
_entity_poly.type
_entity_poly.pdbx_seq_one_letter_code
_entity_poly.pdbx_strand_id
1 'polypeptide(L)'
;MTRHSKKIKHKAKATLNKVKTNIKETLFNIADIPATSVQQLADFIQHHPDTKVTKKQMLGISYAFYSLETEGYHYYLETHTSKILQLDGHYQDKKMVSYRSYRDYYQLNTPIKMPN
;
A
#
# COMPACT_ATOMS: atom_id res chain seq x y z
N MET A 1 15.14 -45.98 -9.60
CA MET A 1 15.37 -44.52 -9.45
C MET A 1 15.26 -43.93 -10.86
N THR A 2 14.44 -42.96 -11.26
CA THR A 2 13.91 -41.73 -10.67
C THR A 2 12.71 -41.25 -11.51
N ARG A 3 11.51 -41.08 -10.93
CA ARG A 3 10.38 -40.39 -11.59
C ARG A 3 9.64 -39.55 -10.55
N HIS A 4 10.05 -38.30 -10.29
CA HIS A 4 9.20 -37.38 -9.51
C HIS A 4 9.40 -35.86 -9.64
N SER A 5 10.31 -35.33 -10.48
CA SER A 5 10.71 -33.90 -10.39
C SER A 5 10.08 -32.91 -11.41
N LYS A 6 8.97 -33.23 -12.09
CA LYS A 6 8.39 -32.33 -13.13
C LYS A 6 7.02 -31.70 -12.83
N LYS A 7 6.29 -32.08 -11.78
CA LYS A 7 4.92 -31.56 -11.53
C LYS A 7 4.83 -30.32 -10.62
N ILE A 8 5.89 -29.96 -9.88
CA ILE A 8 5.80 -28.87 -8.87
C ILE A 8 6.12 -27.49 -9.47
N LYS A 9 6.93 -27.42 -10.53
CA LYS A 9 7.39 -26.14 -11.12
C LYS A 9 6.30 -25.38 -11.90
N HIS A 10 5.31 -26.09 -12.47
CA HIS A 10 4.25 -25.44 -13.26
C HIS A 10 3.15 -24.78 -12.41
N LYS A 11 2.83 -25.31 -11.22
CA LYS A 11 1.82 -24.70 -10.33
C LYS A 11 2.32 -23.40 -9.69
N ALA A 12 3.59 -23.33 -9.29
CA ALA A 12 4.15 -22.11 -8.69
C ALA A 12 4.16 -20.91 -9.65
N LYS A 13 4.54 -21.13 -10.92
CA LYS A 13 4.54 -20.07 -11.96
C LYS A 13 3.12 -19.60 -12.32
N ALA A 14 2.15 -20.51 -12.40
CA ALA A 14 0.77 -20.16 -12.75
C ALA A 14 0.08 -19.35 -11.64
N THR A 15 0.34 -19.66 -10.36
CA THR A 15 -0.22 -18.90 -9.23
C THR A 15 0.39 -17.51 -9.12
N LEU A 16 1.71 -17.37 -9.33
CA LEU A 16 2.37 -16.05 -9.36
C LEU A 16 1.81 -15.15 -10.46
N ASN A 17 1.57 -15.71 -11.65
CA ASN A 17 0.98 -14.94 -12.75
C ASN A 17 -0.46 -14.53 -12.41
N LYS A 18 -1.31 -15.43 -11.90
CA LYS A 18 -2.69 -15.09 -11.48
C LYS A 18 -2.74 -14.02 -10.39
N VAL A 19 -1.81 -14.05 -9.43
CA VAL A 19 -1.70 -13.01 -8.39
C VAL A 19 -1.27 -11.69 -9.03
N LYS A 20 -0.32 -11.71 -9.97
CA LYS A 20 0.14 -10.50 -10.67
C LYS A 20 -0.92 -9.89 -11.59
N THR A 21 -1.79 -10.69 -12.24
CA THR A 21 -2.88 -10.16 -13.08
C THR A 21 -4.06 -9.65 -12.26
N ASN A 22 -4.49 -10.37 -11.22
CA ASN A 22 -5.57 -9.89 -10.34
C ASN A 22 -5.17 -8.60 -9.61
N ILE A 23 -3.91 -8.48 -9.15
CA ILE A 23 -3.40 -7.25 -8.55
C ILE A 23 -3.37 -6.11 -9.57
N LYS A 24 -2.99 -6.36 -10.82
CA LYS A 24 -3.03 -5.33 -11.86
C LYS A 24 -4.46 -4.84 -12.13
N GLU A 25 -5.42 -5.74 -12.31
CA GLU A 25 -6.82 -5.37 -12.55
C GLU A 25 -7.44 -4.63 -11.36
N THR A 26 -7.10 -4.98 -10.11
CA THR A 26 -7.53 -4.16 -8.96
C THR A 26 -6.80 -2.84 -8.90
N LEU A 27 -5.48 -2.77 -9.15
CA LEU A 27 -4.70 -1.53 -9.05
C LEU A 27 -5.07 -0.48 -10.08
N PHE A 28 -5.32 -0.89 -11.33
CA PHE A 28 -5.76 0.04 -12.37
C PHE A 28 -7.19 0.56 -12.14
N ASN A 29 -8.04 -0.21 -11.44
CA ASN A 29 -9.35 0.28 -11.00
C ASN A 29 -9.28 1.13 -9.72
N ILE A 30 -8.21 1.02 -8.90
CA ILE A 30 -8.05 1.83 -7.67
C ILE A 30 -7.66 3.29 -7.99
N ALA A 31 -7.09 3.57 -9.17
CA ALA A 31 -6.77 4.93 -9.59
C ALA A 31 -8.00 5.89 -9.60
N ASP A 32 -9.22 5.35 -9.73
CA ASP A 32 -10.48 6.11 -9.68
C ASP A 32 -11.24 5.97 -8.34
N ILE A 33 -10.68 5.33 -7.30
CA ILE A 33 -11.42 5.10 -6.06
C ILE A 33 -11.20 6.28 -5.08
N PRO A 34 -12.27 6.99 -4.67
CA PRO A 34 -12.19 7.84 -3.49
C PRO A 34 -11.92 6.93 -2.28
N ALA A 35 -10.67 6.85 -1.83
CA ALA A 35 -10.29 5.91 -0.76
C ALA A 35 -11.11 6.20 0.51
N THR A 36 -11.96 5.24 0.90
CA THR A 36 -12.94 5.42 1.98
C THR A 36 -12.39 5.11 3.36
N SER A 37 -11.11 4.76 3.53
CA SER A 37 -10.49 4.61 4.86
C SER A 37 -8.96 4.72 4.81
N VAL A 38 -8.33 4.92 5.98
CA VAL A 38 -6.86 4.93 6.14
C VAL A 38 -6.24 3.62 5.65
N GLN A 39 -6.88 2.49 5.95
CA GLN A 39 -6.38 1.17 5.54
C GLN A 39 -6.39 1.02 4.01
N GLN A 40 -7.50 1.38 3.35
CA GLN A 40 -7.60 1.31 1.89
C GLN A 40 -6.59 2.22 1.21
N LEU A 41 -6.39 3.43 1.72
CA LEU A 41 -5.39 4.35 1.18
C LEU A 41 -3.96 3.82 1.39
N ALA A 42 -3.67 3.19 2.54
CA ALA A 42 -2.39 2.54 2.77
C ALA A 42 -2.15 1.36 1.82
N ASP A 43 -3.20 0.57 1.54
CA ASP A 43 -3.10 -0.55 0.60
C ASP A 43 -2.89 -0.04 -0.83
N PHE A 44 -3.57 1.03 -1.22
CA PHE A 44 -3.33 1.71 -2.50
C PHE A 44 -1.87 2.14 -2.63
N ILE A 45 -1.36 2.92 -1.67
CA ILE A 45 0.02 3.42 -1.69
C ILE A 45 1.02 2.26 -1.79
N GLN A 46 0.86 1.20 -0.98
CA GLN A 46 1.82 0.08 -0.95
C GLN A 46 1.90 -0.70 -2.26
N HIS A 47 0.80 -0.77 -3.01
CA HIS A 47 0.71 -1.59 -4.22
C HIS A 47 0.81 -0.77 -5.52
N HIS A 48 0.78 0.56 -5.44
CA HIS A 48 0.88 1.42 -6.61
C HIS A 48 2.25 1.27 -7.30
N PRO A 49 2.30 1.15 -8.65
CA PRO A 49 3.54 0.89 -9.39
C PRO A 49 4.61 1.98 -9.21
N ASP A 50 4.20 3.23 -9.02
CA ASP A 50 5.10 4.38 -8.89
C ASP A 50 5.55 4.66 -7.45
N THR A 51 5.11 3.85 -6.49
CA THR A 51 5.47 4.06 -5.09
C THR A 51 6.94 3.78 -4.85
N LYS A 52 7.63 4.76 -4.28
CA LYS A 52 9.00 4.63 -3.80
C LYS A 52 8.98 4.07 -2.39
N VAL A 53 9.76 3.02 -2.14
CA VAL A 53 9.83 2.37 -0.83
C VAL A 53 11.24 2.43 -0.28
N THR A 54 11.37 2.91 0.95
CA THR A 54 12.60 2.85 1.74
C THR A 54 12.35 1.99 2.97
N LYS A 55 13.23 1.04 3.24
CA LYS A 55 13.18 0.23 4.47
C LYS A 55 14.38 0.57 5.34
N LYS A 56 14.16 0.74 6.65
CA LYS A 56 15.22 1.01 7.61
C LYS A 56 15.05 0.14 8.85
N GLN A 57 16.17 -0.25 9.44
CA GLN A 57 16.18 -0.91 10.73
C GLN A 57 16.69 0.06 11.78
N MET A 58 15.91 0.27 12.84
CA MET A 58 16.23 1.21 13.92
C MET A 58 16.00 0.49 15.24
N LEU A 59 17.04 0.39 16.08
CA LEU A 59 16.99 -0.32 17.37
C LEU A 59 16.47 -1.77 17.25
N GLY A 60 16.81 -2.46 16.16
CA GLY A 60 16.34 -3.82 15.88
C GLY A 60 14.92 -3.90 15.27
N ILE A 61 14.21 -2.78 15.16
CA ILE A 61 12.85 -2.69 14.63
C ILE A 61 12.88 -2.30 13.14
N SER A 62 12.08 -2.99 12.32
CA SER A 62 12.05 -2.77 10.85
C SER A 62 10.90 -1.86 10.44
N TYR A 63 11.23 -0.71 9.87
CA TYR A 63 10.29 0.27 9.37
C TYR A 63 10.30 0.29 7.84
N ALA A 64 9.13 0.55 7.26
CA ALA A 64 8.97 0.81 5.83
C ALA A 64 8.31 2.17 5.62
N PHE A 65 8.89 2.94 4.72
CA PHE A 65 8.49 4.29 4.37
C PHE A 65 8.16 4.30 2.88
N TYR A 66 6.95 4.72 2.55
CA TYR A 66 6.41 4.76 1.21
C TYR A 66 6.14 6.22 0.84
N SER A 67 6.55 6.62 -0.35
CA SER A 67 6.15 7.89 -0.95
C SER A 67 5.58 7.66 -2.35
N LEU A 68 4.46 8.31 -2.62
CA LEU A 68 3.76 8.23 -3.90
C LEU A 68 3.35 9.64 -4.32
N GLU A 69 3.67 10.00 -5.56
CA GLU A 69 3.30 11.28 -6.16
C GLU A 69 2.57 11.00 -7.48
N THR A 70 1.34 11.45 -7.61
CA THR A 70 0.48 11.21 -8.78
C THR A 70 -0.46 12.38 -8.98
N GLU A 71 -0.52 12.97 -10.18
CA GLU A 71 -1.57 13.93 -10.56
C GLU A 71 -1.85 15.06 -9.53
N GLY A 72 -0.80 15.60 -8.90
CA GLY A 72 -0.91 16.65 -7.88
C GLY A 72 -1.22 16.17 -6.46
N TYR A 73 -1.38 14.86 -6.27
CA TYR A 73 -1.42 14.21 -4.98
C TYR A 73 -0.03 13.82 -4.49
N HIS A 74 0.22 14.00 -3.20
CA HIS A 74 1.42 13.55 -2.51
C HIS A 74 1.02 12.73 -1.29
N TYR A 75 1.43 11.46 -1.29
CA TYR A 75 1.17 10.53 -0.21
C TYR A 75 2.45 10.13 0.49
N TYR A 76 2.38 10.06 1.81
CA TYR A 76 3.40 9.47 2.67
C TYR A 76 2.76 8.42 3.55
N LEU A 77 3.38 7.24 3.62
CA LEU A 77 2.96 6.16 4.49
C LEU A 77 4.15 5.58 5.22
N GLU A 78 3.99 5.38 6.52
CA GLU A 78 4.96 4.74 7.38
C GLU A 78 4.34 3.52 8.05
N THR A 79 5.02 2.38 7.98
CA THR A 79 4.58 1.14 8.59
C THR A 79 5.69 0.49 9.40
N HIS A 80 5.27 -0.25 10.43
CA HIS A 80 6.11 -1.20 11.14
C HIS A 80 5.49 -2.60 11.01
N THR A 81 6.22 -3.52 10.38
CA THR A 81 5.73 -4.85 9.98
C THR A 81 4.49 -4.73 9.10
N SER A 82 3.30 -4.69 9.69
CA SER A 82 2.00 -4.53 9.01
C SER A 82 1.14 -3.44 9.62
N LYS A 83 1.60 -2.76 10.68
CA LYS A 83 0.86 -1.70 11.36
C LYS A 83 1.18 -0.36 10.71
N ILE A 84 0.14 0.37 10.30
CA ILE A 84 0.25 1.76 9.85
C ILE A 84 0.61 2.61 11.06
N LEU A 85 1.75 3.30 11.00
CA LEU A 85 2.17 4.24 12.04
C LEU A 85 1.69 5.64 11.71
N GLN A 86 1.87 6.03 10.45
CA GLN A 86 1.57 7.35 9.94
C GLN A 86 1.11 7.24 8.48
N LEU A 87 0.07 7.99 8.13
CA LEU A 87 -0.35 8.21 6.75
C LEU A 87 -0.66 9.70 6.58
N ASP A 88 -0.12 10.31 5.54
CA ASP A 88 -0.47 11.66 5.11
C ASP A 88 -0.80 11.68 3.63
N GLY A 89 -1.76 12.52 3.25
CA GLY A 89 -2.15 12.76 1.87
C GLY A 89 -2.42 14.24 1.67
N HIS A 90 -1.83 14.80 0.62
CA HIS A 90 -1.99 16.19 0.22
C HIS A 90 -2.41 16.24 -1.25
N TYR A 91 -3.17 17.27 -1.62
CA TYR A 91 -3.47 17.61 -3.00
C TYR A 91 -3.15 19.09 -3.20
N GLN A 92 -2.25 19.41 -4.15
CA GLN A 92 -1.82 20.79 -4.41
C GLN A 92 -1.48 21.54 -3.10
N ASP A 93 -0.63 20.93 -2.27
CA ASP A 93 -0.21 21.42 -0.94
C ASP A 93 -1.30 21.53 0.14
N LYS A 94 -2.56 21.19 -0.16
CA LYS A 94 -3.64 21.14 0.82
C LYS A 94 -3.72 19.77 1.45
N LYS A 95 -3.67 19.72 2.78
CA LYS A 95 -3.80 18.49 3.56
C LYS A 95 -5.21 17.90 3.42
N MET A 96 -5.29 16.68 2.90
CA MET A 96 -6.54 15.92 2.75
C MET A 96 -6.74 14.95 3.91
N VAL A 97 -5.67 14.26 4.28
CA VAL A 97 -5.67 13.27 5.36
C VAL A 97 -4.36 13.33 6.13
N SER A 98 -4.48 13.13 7.44
CA SER A 98 -3.35 12.90 8.32
C SER A 98 -3.79 11.98 9.44
N TYR A 99 -3.18 10.80 9.48
CA TYR A 99 -3.45 9.75 10.46
C TYR A 99 -2.16 9.40 11.19
N ARG A 100 -2.24 9.27 12.52
CA ARG A 100 -1.16 8.79 13.39
C ARG A 100 -1.69 7.74 14.35
N SER A 101 -1.16 6.52 14.31
CA SER A 101 -1.66 5.42 15.15
C SER A 101 -1.51 5.64 16.66
N TYR A 102 -0.57 6.49 17.06
CA TYR A 102 -0.32 6.83 18.47
C TYR A 102 -1.20 7.98 19.00
N ARG A 103 -1.90 8.70 18.10
CA ARG A 103 -2.77 9.83 18.46
C ARG A 103 -4.22 9.57 18.09
N ASP A 104 -4.45 8.93 16.95
CA ASP A 104 -5.73 8.86 16.24
C ASP A 104 -6.34 7.44 16.33
N TYR A 105 -6.30 6.84 17.53
CA TYR A 105 -6.53 5.40 17.77
C TYR A 105 -7.87 4.86 17.21
N TYR A 106 -8.92 5.70 17.15
CA TYR A 106 -10.26 5.31 16.67
C TYR A 106 -10.50 5.55 15.17
N GLN A 107 -9.53 6.09 14.43
CA GLN A 107 -9.75 6.61 13.07
C GLN A 107 -9.31 5.69 11.92
N LEU A 108 -8.84 4.47 12.21
CA LEU A 108 -8.32 3.56 11.17
C LEU A 108 -9.36 3.23 10.09
N ASN A 109 -10.63 3.12 10.50
CA ASN A 109 -11.76 2.82 9.61
C ASN A 109 -12.59 4.06 9.26
N THR A 110 -12.15 5.26 9.64
CA THR A 110 -12.93 6.49 9.41
C THR A 110 -12.84 6.90 7.93
N PRO A 111 -13.97 7.27 7.31
CA PRO A 111 -14.00 7.79 5.95
C PRO A 111 -13.14 9.04 5.76
N ILE A 112 -12.24 8.97 4.78
CA ILE A 112 -11.45 10.12 4.33
C ILE A 112 -12.27 10.83 3.25
N LYS A 113 -12.47 12.14 3.42
CA LYS A 113 -13.08 12.98 2.38
C LYS A 113 -11.98 13.49 1.46
N MET A 114 -12.01 13.08 0.21
CA MET A 114 -11.17 13.66 -0.83
C MET A 114 -11.79 15.01 -1.28
N PRO A 115 -11.02 16.11 -1.42
CA PRO A 115 -11.46 17.29 -2.17
C PRO A 115 -11.96 16.90 -3.57
N ASN A 116 -13.11 17.47 -3.93
CA ASN A 116 -13.63 17.49 -5.30
C ASN A 116 -12.92 18.54 -6.15
#